data_AF-A0A9P7AB10-F1
#
_entry.id   AF-A0A9P7AB10-F1
#
_cell.length_a   1.000
_cell.length_b   1.000
_cell.length_c   1.000
_cell.angle_alpha   90.00
_cell.angle_beta   90.00
_cell.angle_gamma   90.00
#
_symmetry.space_group_name_H-M   'P 1'
#
loop_
_entity.id
_entity.type
_entity.pdbx_description
1 polymer ?
#
loop_
_entity_poly.entity_id
_entity_poly.type
_entity_poly.pdbx_seq_one_letter_code
_entity_poly.pdbx_strand_id
1 'polypeptide(L)'
;MLNLSTLQTYLTQLLSPTDTIHTALLLTPEGAIVSFACSSTASGSGSDQRNTTHTVTHPSTNGHMTPPNAHASSANGHTPPPCRTPPLRGSTECSTSPHALGKAASDSGYSRTMCLHRSKDEIWILAGLSAEVWAETRGEEGVQKGMGMVESELGRIVVVPVDNTSPELQDEREPLLLLAVNGGAEADWKTMCAKAKKLGAYLAPSVNKHRGAIEASPLNRTLATTSKSRTRSTTTSPGGFLR
;
A
#
# COMPACT_ATOMS: atom_id res chain seq x y z
N MET A 1 -15.80 0.09 15.28
CA MET A 1 -14.50 0.75 15.50
C MET A 1 -13.46 -0.09 14.78
N LEU A 2 -12.68 0.51 13.90
CA LEU A 2 -11.52 -0.15 13.30
C LEU A 2 -10.52 -0.49 14.42
N ASN A 3 -10.06 -1.74 14.48
CA ASN A 3 -9.07 -2.14 15.46
C ASN A 3 -7.67 -1.74 14.95
N LEU A 4 -7.17 -0.60 15.44
CA LEU A 4 -5.92 -0.01 14.96
C LEU A 4 -4.70 -0.92 15.17
N SER A 5 -4.65 -1.69 16.26
CA SER A 5 -3.52 -2.59 16.52
C SER A 5 -3.48 -3.75 15.53
N THR A 6 -4.65 -4.28 15.16
CA THR A 6 -4.75 -5.32 14.14
C THR A 6 -4.36 -4.78 12.77
N LEU A 7 -4.78 -3.55 12.44
CA LEU A 7 -4.43 -2.88 11.20
C LEU A 7 -2.92 -2.69 11.04
N GLN A 8 -2.26 -2.19 12.09
CA GLN A 8 -0.80 -2.06 12.11
C GLN A 8 -0.09 -3.40 11.97
N THR A 9 -0.63 -4.47 12.57
CA THR A 9 -0.12 -5.83 12.41
C THR A 9 -0.18 -6.27 10.96
N TYR A 10 -1.28 -6.02 10.25
CA TYR A 10 -1.41 -6.37 8.83
C TYR A 10 -0.48 -5.55 7.93
N LEU A 11 -0.35 -4.25 8.17
CA LEU A 11 0.59 -3.42 7.43
C LEU A 11 2.03 -3.93 7.62
N THR A 12 2.40 -4.32 8.84
CA THR A 12 3.72 -4.90 9.13
C THR A 12 3.91 -6.25 8.43
N GLN A 13 2.87 -7.10 8.41
CA GLN A 13 2.89 -8.36 7.68
C GLN A 13 3.00 -8.18 6.17
N LEU A 14 2.50 -7.10 5.59
CA LEU A 14 2.66 -6.81 4.15
C LEU A 14 4.13 -6.57 3.77
N LEU A 15 4.86 -5.92 4.68
CA LEU A 15 6.27 -5.57 4.51
C LEU A 15 7.16 -6.81 4.66
N SER A 16 6.72 -7.80 5.43
CA SER A 16 7.44 -9.07 5.60
C SER A 16 7.01 -10.10 4.54
N PRO A 17 7.89 -10.93 3.95
CA PRO A 17 9.36 -10.92 3.92
C PRO A 17 9.88 -10.25 2.63
N THR A 18 9.24 -9.17 2.17
CA THR A 18 9.59 -8.58 0.87
C THR A 18 10.65 -7.53 1.07
N ASP A 19 11.89 -7.86 0.73
CA ASP A 19 13.00 -6.91 0.89
C ASP A 19 12.86 -5.66 0.02
N THR A 20 11.94 -5.67 -0.95
CA THR A 20 11.72 -4.57 -1.89
C THR A 20 10.62 -3.60 -1.49
N ILE A 21 9.74 -3.93 -0.54
CA ILE A 21 8.66 -3.04 -0.08
C ILE A 21 9.02 -2.49 1.29
N HIS A 22 9.10 -1.17 1.38
CA HIS A 22 9.60 -0.50 2.58
C HIS A 22 8.51 0.16 3.40
N THR A 23 7.47 0.67 2.77
CA THR A 23 6.44 1.45 3.45
C THR A 23 5.05 1.04 2.99
N ALA A 24 4.11 0.96 3.92
CA ALA A 24 2.69 0.80 3.65
C ALA A 24 1.90 1.84 4.44
N LEU A 25 1.04 2.59 3.76
CA LEU A 25 0.23 3.65 4.33
C LEU A 25 -1.25 3.38 4.06
N LEU A 26 -2.07 3.58 5.08
CA LEU A 26 -3.51 3.69 4.95
C LEU A 26 -3.88 5.16 5.13
N LEU A 27 -4.53 5.74 4.13
CA LEU A 27 -4.82 7.17 4.08
C LEU A 27 -6.23 7.42 3.50
N THR A 28 -6.77 8.61 3.74
CA THR A 28 -8.02 9.06 3.11
C THR A 28 -7.75 9.59 1.70
N PRO A 29 -8.75 9.69 0.81
CA PRO A 29 -8.57 10.28 -0.53
C PRO A 29 -7.96 11.69 -0.53
N GLU A 30 -8.12 12.44 0.56
CA GLU A 30 -7.56 13.78 0.76
C GLU A 30 -6.09 13.76 1.21
N GLY A 31 -5.48 12.58 1.36
CA GLY A 31 -4.08 12.43 1.79
C GLY A 31 -3.89 12.40 3.31
N ALA A 32 -4.96 12.36 4.10
CA ALA A 32 -4.83 12.27 5.56
C ALA A 32 -4.41 10.85 5.98
N ILE A 33 -3.31 10.75 6.74
CA ILE A 33 -2.78 9.46 7.19
C ILE A 33 -3.64 8.90 8.32
N VAL A 34 -4.13 7.68 8.15
CA VAL A 34 -4.87 6.92 9.17
C VAL A 34 -3.94 6.00 9.95
N SER A 35 -3.07 5.28 9.25
CA SER A 35 -2.08 4.36 9.84
C SER A 35 -0.96 4.11 8.84
N PHE A 36 0.23 3.77 9.33
CA PHE A 36 1.36 3.42 8.48
C PHE A 36 2.25 2.38 9.16
N ALA A 37 3.01 1.65 8.36
CA ALA A 37 4.10 0.80 8.81
C ALA A 37 5.29 0.95 7.87
N CYS A 38 6.50 0.83 8.43
CA CYS A 38 7.76 0.87 7.69
C CYS A 38 8.61 -0.33 8.09
N SER A 39 9.30 -0.97 7.13
CA SER A 39 10.31 -1.97 7.45
C SER A 39 11.60 -1.26 7.81
N SER A 40 12.11 -1.51 9.00
CA SER A 40 13.46 -1.08 9.38
C SER A 40 14.44 -2.07 8.75
N THR A 41 14.67 -1.98 7.44
CA THR A 41 15.75 -2.73 6.78
C THR A 41 17.07 -2.11 7.23
N ALA A 42 17.51 -2.49 8.44
CA ALA A 42 18.86 -2.23 8.90
C ALA A 42 19.80 -3.03 8.00
N SER A 43 20.24 -2.45 6.89
CA SER A 43 21.36 -2.99 6.10
C SER A 43 22.69 -2.74 6.83
N GLY A 44 22.72 -3.11 8.12
CA GLY A 44 23.86 -3.07 9.01
C GLY A 44 24.24 -4.50 9.37
N SER A 45 25.00 -5.14 8.49
CA SER A 45 25.93 -6.20 8.87
C SER A 45 26.79 -5.67 10.03
N GLY A 46 26.55 -6.18 11.24
CA GLY A 46 27.20 -5.69 12.45
C GLY A 46 26.56 -6.30 13.69
N SER A 47 26.89 -7.55 13.96
CA SER A 47 26.64 -8.25 15.21
C SER A 47 27.14 -7.44 16.41
N ASP A 48 26.27 -6.72 17.10
CA ASP A 48 26.48 -6.34 18.51
C ASP A 48 25.13 -6.27 19.24
N GLN A 49 24.56 -7.45 19.42
CA GLN A 49 23.41 -7.70 20.27
C GLN A 49 23.85 -7.63 21.74
N ARG A 50 24.02 -6.42 22.30
CA ARG A 50 24.05 -6.25 23.76
C ARG A 50 22.63 -6.17 24.29
N ASN A 51 22.10 -7.32 24.67
CA ASN A 51 20.90 -7.46 25.48
C ASN A 51 21.02 -6.59 26.74
N THR A 52 20.26 -5.49 26.80
CA THR A 52 20.01 -4.78 28.05
C THR A 52 18.68 -5.27 28.60
N THR A 53 18.75 -6.36 29.36
CA THR A 53 17.64 -6.90 30.14
C THR A 53 17.50 -6.09 31.42
N HIS A 54 16.53 -5.19 31.47
CA HIS A 54 15.99 -4.70 32.75
C HIS A 54 14.54 -5.17 32.86
N THR A 55 14.37 -6.38 33.36
CA THR A 55 13.07 -6.89 33.82
C THR A 55 13.13 -6.98 35.33
N VAL A 56 12.41 -6.08 35.99
CA VAL A 56 12.17 -6.12 37.43
C VAL A 56 11.15 -7.23 37.73
N THR A 57 11.55 -8.06 38.68
CA THR A 57 10.85 -9.18 39.33
C THR A 57 9.49 -8.78 39.90
N HIS A 58 8.45 -9.63 39.75
CA HIS A 58 7.54 -10.01 40.85
C HIS A 58 6.87 -11.38 40.58
N PRO A 59 6.67 -12.23 41.62
CA PRO A 59 6.07 -13.57 41.51
C PRO A 59 4.59 -13.58 41.96
N SER A 60 3.73 -14.43 41.35
CA SER A 60 2.52 -14.98 42.00
C SER A 60 1.84 -16.05 41.11
N THR A 61 1.96 -17.35 41.45
CA THR A 61 0.97 -18.24 42.11
C THR A 61 -0.17 -18.82 41.25
N ASN A 62 -0.02 -20.12 40.97
CA ASN A 62 -0.98 -21.24 40.93
C ASN A 62 -2.48 -21.06 40.62
N GLY A 63 -2.97 -21.94 39.74
CA GLY A 63 -4.37 -22.38 39.61
C GLY A 63 -4.58 -23.09 38.27
N HIS A 64 -4.14 -24.33 38.11
CA HIS A 64 -5.00 -25.53 38.15
C HIS A 64 -6.45 -25.33 37.69
N MET A 65 -6.82 -25.87 36.52
CA MET A 65 -8.01 -26.70 36.30
C MET A 65 -7.93 -27.36 34.91
N THR A 66 -7.97 -28.69 34.92
CA THR A 66 -8.23 -29.58 33.78
C THR A 66 -9.71 -29.47 33.36
N PRO A 67 -10.04 -29.72 32.08
CA PRO A 67 -11.10 -30.71 31.84
C PRO A 67 -10.81 -31.67 30.67
N PRO A 68 -11.64 -32.73 30.53
CA PRO A 68 -11.30 -33.94 29.78
C PRO A 68 -11.90 -34.00 28.36
N ASN A 69 -11.10 -34.65 27.48
CA ASN A 69 -11.38 -35.85 26.69
C ASN A 69 -12.64 -36.00 25.80
N ALA A 70 -12.33 -36.50 24.58
CA ALA A 70 -13.05 -37.43 23.71
C ALA A 70 -14.26 -36.98 22.87
N HIS A 71 -14.13 -37.14 21.55
CA HIS A 71 -14.95 -37.94 20.60
C HIS A 71 -14.54 -37.52 19.17
N ALA A 72 -13.68 -38.25 18.45
CA ALA A 72 -13.97 -39.45 17.64
C ALA A 72 -15.04 -39.23 16.55
N SER A 73 -14.62 -39.11 15.27
CA SER A 73 -14.97 -40.03 14.17
C SER A 73 -15.02 -39.39 12.77
N SER A 74 -14.63 -40.22 11.80
CA SER A 74 -15.07 -40.29 10.39
C SER A 74 -14.38 -39.34 9.40
N ALA A 75 -13.36 -39.79 8.67
CA ALA A 75 -13.42 -40.67 7.48
C ALA A 75 -14.22 -40.07 6.32
N ASN A 76 -13.49 -39.58 5.30
CA ASN A 76 -13.81 -39.78 3.89
C ASN A 76 -12.58 -39.40 3.04
N GLY A 77 -11.98 -40.43 2.43
CA GLY A 77 -10.91 -40.25 1.45
C GLY A 77 -11.49 -39.92 0.08
N HIS A 78 -10.72 -39.17 -0.72
CA HIS A 78 -10.85 -39.11 -2.18
C HIS A 78 -9.46 -38.81 -2.78
N THR A 79 -8.84 -39.82 -3.37
CA THR A 79 -7.74 -39.74 -4.35
C THR A 79 -8.35 -39.55 -5.74
N PRO A 80 -7.75 -38.74 -6.63
CA PRO A 80 -7.09 -39.32 -7.83
C PRO A 80 -5.96 -38.41 -8.40
N PRO A 81 -5.46 -38.62 -9.64
CA PRO A 81 -4.44 -39.60 -10.07
C PRO A 81 -3.12 -38.94 -10.52
N PRO A 82 -2.05 -39.72 -10.81
CA PRO A 82 -0.76 -39.18 -11.29
C PRO A 82 -0.77 -38.89 -12.80
N CYS A 83 -0.41 -37.66 -13.18
CA CYS A 83 -0.20 -37.29 -14.58
C CYS A 83 1.26 -37.44 -15.00
N ARG A 84 1.40 -38.12 -16.14
CA ARG A 84 2.59 -38.56 -16.87
C ARG A 84 3.47 -37.42 -17.40
N THR A 85 4.79 -37.62 -17.34
CA THR A 85 5.79 -37.14 -18.32
C THR A 85 5.71 -37.95 -19.63
N PRO A 86 6.08 -37.41 -20.81
CA PRO A 86 7.45 -37.61 -21.36
C PRO A 86 7.89 -36.43 -22.32
N PRO A 87 8.83 -36.58 -23.29
CA PRO A 87 10.22 -36.15 -23.12
C PRO A 87 10.78 -35.21 -24.23
N LEU A 88 12.04 -34.78 -24.01
CA LEU A 88 13.14 -34.60 -24.97
C LEU A 88 13.19 -33.40 -25.97
N ARG A 89 14.36 -32.71 -25.88
CA ARG A 89 15.33 -32.38 -26.95
C ARG A 89 15.26 -31.00 -27.60
N GLY A 90 16.39 -30.28 -27.55
CA GLY A 90 16.68 -29.12 -28.40
C GLY A 90 17.88 -28.30 -27.91
N SER A 91 19.09 -28.77 -28.23
CA SER A 91 20.34 -28.01 -28.10
C SER A 91 20.38 -26.84 -29.08
N THR A 92 20.93 -25.68 -28.70
CA THR A 92 21.87 -24.96 -29.58
C THR A 92 22.78 -24.05 -28.74
N GLU A 93 24.07 -24.23 -28.98
CA GLU A 93 25.20 -23.46 -28.48
C GLU A 93 25.33 -22.14 -29.26
N CYS A 94 25.89 -21.10 -28.62
CA CYS A 94 26.69 -20.01 -29.19
C CYS A 94 27.17 -19.15 -27.99
N SER A 95 28.33 -19.40 -27.41
CA SER A 95 29.68 -19.07 -27.89
C SER A 95 29.94 -17.55 -28.02
N THR A 96 30.63 -17.04 -27.00
CA THR A 96 31.84 -16.18 -27.08
C THR A 96 31.73 -14.76 -27.67
N SER A 97 31.88 -13.73 -26.82
CA SER A 97 33.12 -12.90 -26.84
C SER A 97 33.17 -11.76 -25.82
N PRO A 98 34.38 -11.24 -25.52
CA PRO A 98 34.72 -10.63 -24.24
C PRO A 98 35.06 -9.12 -24.31
N HIS A 99 35.34 -8.56 -23.13
CA HIS A 99 36.12 -7.34 -22.87
C HIS A 99 35.60 -6.01 -23.44
N ALA A 100 34.95 -5.22 -22.56
CA ALA A 100 35.01 -3.78 -22.63
C ALA A 100 35.73 -3.26 -21.37
N LEU A 101 36.94 -2.78 -21.64
CA LEU A 101 37.93 -2.18 -20.77
C LEU A 101 37.45 -0.82 -20.24
N GLY A 102 37.87 -0.49 -19.02
CA GLY A 102 37.35 0.59 -18.19
C GLY A 102 37.34 1.98 -18.81
N LYS A 103 36.35 2.76 -18.36
CA LYS A 103 36.46 4.21 -18.22
C LYS A 103 35.86 4.62 -16.88
N ALA A 104 36.76 4.91 -15.95
CA ALA A 104 36.46 5.53 -14.69
C ALA A 104 36.06 6.99 -14.94
N ALA A 105 34.79 7.30 -14.69
CA ALA A 105 34.33 8.61 -14.25
C ALA A 105 33.47 8.28 -13.03
N SER A 106 34.01 8.38 -11.81
CA SER A 106 33.94 9.62 -11.02
C SER A 106 32.56 10.28 -11.10
N ASP A 107 31.50 9.48 -11.00
CA ASP A 107 30.22 10.00 -10.55
C ASP A 107 30.12 9.73 -9.05
N SER A 108 29.99 10.82 -8.31
CA SER A 108 29.90 10.86 -6.87
C SER A 108 28.58 10.20 -6.46
N GLY A 109 28.59 8.87 -6.44
CA GLY A 109 27.51 8.03 -5.96
C GLY A 109 27.27 8.32 -4.48
N TYR A 110 26.46 9.34 -4.21
CA TYR A 110 25.64 9.40 -3.02
C TYR A 110 24.59 8.28 -3.14
N SER A 111 25.03 7.03 -3.16
CA SER A 111 24.22 5.92 -2.71
C SER A 111 24.03 6.16 -1.22
N ARG A 112 23.02 6.96 -0.92
CA ARG A 112 22.54 7.29 0.41
C ARG A 112 21.94 6.01 0.99
N THR A 113 22.79 5.03 1.30
CA THR A 113 22.49 3.90 2.19
C THR A 113 22.43 4.44 3.61
N MET A 114 21.47 5.34 3.84
CA MET A 114 21.07 5.74 5.18
C MET A 114 20.10 4.67 5.66
N CYS A 115 20.64 3.71 6.41
CA CYS A 115 19.89 2.80 7.28
C CYS A 115 19.15 3.63 8.32
N LEU A 116 18.05 4.28 7.97
CA LEU A 116 17.37 5.18 8.89
C LEU A 116 15.87 5.09 8.64
N HIS A 117 15.14 4.88 9.73
CA HIS A 117 13.74 5.23 9.87
C HIS A 117 13.35 6.31 8.85
N ARG A 118 12.40 5.99 7.96
CA ARG A 118 11.77 7.01 7.11
C ARG A 118 11.41 8.19 8.00
N SER A 119 11.93 9.36 7.67
CA SER A 119 11.64 10.56 8.44
C SER A 119 10.13 10.81 8.41
N LYS A 120 9.61 11.43 9.47
CA LYS A 120 8.18 11.79 9.51
C LYS A 120 7.79 12.59 8.26
N ASP A 121 8.66 13.47 7.79
CA ASP A 121 8.42 14.32 6.62
C ASP A 121 8.29 13.50 5.33
N GLU A 122 9.14 12.48 5.12
CA GLU A 122 9.01 11.58 3.97
C GLU A 122 7.67 10.82 3.96
N ILE A 123 7.16 10.44 5.13
CA ILE A 123 5.86 9.78 5.25
C ILE A 123 4.74 10.73 4.82
N TRP A 124 4.82 12.01 5.16
CA TRP A 124 3.85 13.02 4.70
C TRP A 124 3.95 13.27 3.20
N ILE A 125 5.16 13.32 2.64
CA ILE A 125 5.37 13.45 1.19
C ILE A 125 4.76 12.25 0.47
N LEU A 126 5.02 11.03 0.93
CA LEU A 126 4.41 9.81 0.37
C LEU A 126 2.89 9.86 0.41
N ALA A 127 2.30 10.32 1.51
CA ALA A 127 0.84 10.42 1.63
C ALA A 127 0.24 11.43 0.65
N GLY A 128 0.85 12.62 0.52
CA GLY A 128 0.43 13.64 -0.43
C GLY A 128 0.52 13.17 -1.88
N LEU A 129 1.67 12.61 -2.27
CA LEU A 129 1.87 12.05 -3.61
C LEU A 129 0.88 10.91 -3.91
N SER A 130 0.61 10.05 -2.93
CA SER A 130 -0.34 8.94 -3.13
C SER A 130 -1.77 9.42 -3.38
N ALA A 131 -2.19 10.48 -2.71
CA ALA A 131 -3.51 11.08 -2.92
C ALA A 131 -3.62 11.76 -4.30
N GLU A 132 -2.56 12.46 -4.73
CA GLU A 132 -2.48 13.07 -6.05
C GLU A 132 -2.54 12.01 -7.17
N VAL A 133 -1.71 10.98 -7.08
CA VAL A 133 -1.69 9.85 -8.03
C VAL A 133 -3.05 9.17 -8.11
N TRP A 134 -3.74 9.01 -6.98
CA TRP A 134 -5.10 8.48 -6.99
C TRP A 134 -6.10 9.41 -7.68
N ALA A 135 -6.04 10.71 -7.39
CA ALA A 135 -6.93 11.70 -7.99
C ALA A 135 -6.78 11.77 -9.52
N GLU A 136 -5.55 11.59 -10.03
CA GLU A 136 -5.25 11.56 -11.46
C GLU A 136 -5.73 10.26 -12.14
N THR A 137 -5.51 9.11 -11.50
CA THR A 137 -5.74 7.79 -12.14
C THR A 137 -7.15 7.23 -11.97
N ARG A 138 -7.96 7.76 -11.04
CA ARG A 138 -9.32 7.23 -10.75
C ARG A 138 -10.31 7.32 -11.92
N GLY A 139 -10.05 8.17 -12.92
CA GLY A 139 -10.95 8.39 -14.06
C GLY A 139 -10.55 7.67 -15.35
N GLU A 140 -9.44 6.92 -15.36
CA GLU A 140 -8.97 6.26 -16.58
C GLU A 140 -9.70 4.94 -16.82
N GLU A 141 -10.43 4.86 -17.94
CA GLU A 141 -11.01 3.61 -18.43
C GLU A 141 -9.92 2.70 -19.02
N GLY A 142 -9.56 1.62 -18.33
CA GLY A 142 -8.54 0.68 -18.81
C GLY A 142 -8.37 -0.58 -17.96
N VAL A 143 -7.48 -1.48 -18.41
CA VAL A 143 -7.18 -2.79 -17.78
C VAL A 143 -6.68 -2.66 -16.32
N GLN A 144 -6.24 -1.46 -15.93
CA GLN A 144 -5.79 -1.14 -14.58
C GLN A 144 -6.75 -0.18 -13.84
N LYS A 145 -8.03 -0.17 -14.22
CA LYS A 145 -9.07 0.65 -13.58
C LYS A 145 -8.99 0.54 -12.05
N GLY A 146 -8.87 1.68 -11.39
CA GLY A 146 -8.85 1.77 -9.93
C GLY A 146 -7.50 1.43 -9.28
N MET A 147 -6.37 1.64 -9.96
CA MET A 147 -5.06 1.56 -9.31
C MET A 147 -4.12 2.63 -9.86
N GLY A 148 -3.56 3.43 -8.96
CA GLY A 148 -2.55 4.42 -9.28
C GLY A 148 -1.15 3.85 -9.14
N MET A 149 -0.24 4.21 -10.05
CA MET A 149 1.17 3.81 -10.00
C MET A 149 2.05 4.99 -10.39
N VAL A 150 3.11 5.24 -9.62
CA VAL A 150 4.09 6.28 -9.96
C VAL A 150 5.49 5.90 -9.50
N GLU A 151 6.49 6.18 -10.34
CA GLU A 151 7.90 6.11 -9.97
C GLU A 151 8.36 7.51 -9.54
N SER A 152 8.96 7.60 -8.35
CA SER A 152 9.37 8.86 -7.71
C SER A 152 10.80 8.70 -7.15
N GLU A 153 11.39 9.81 -6.70
CA GLU A 153 12.63 9.81 -5.92
C GLU A 153 12.53 8.99 -4.62
N LEU A 154 11.31 8.83 -4.10
CA LEU A 154 11.05 7.99 -2.93
C LEU A 154 10.89 6.51 -3.29
N GLY A 155 11.02 6.14 -4.56
CA GLY A 155 10.86 4.79 -5.10
C GLY A 155 9.56 4.61 -5.87
N ARG A 156 9.14 3.35 -6.01
CA ARG A 156 7.90 2.97 -6.70
C ARG A 156 6.74 3.05 -5.73
N ILE A 157 5.63 3.64 -6.14
CA ILE A 157 4.42 3.80 -5.32
C ILE A 157 3.24 3.19 -6.06
N VAL A 158 2.52 2.30 -5.39
CA VAL A 158 1.25 1.73 -5.84
C VAL A 158 0.15 2.19 -4.88
N VAL A 159 -0.96 2.68 -5.42
CA VAL A 159 -2.12 3.12 -4.66
C VAL A 159 -3.35 2.32 -5.11
N VAL A 160 -4.04 1.69 -4.16
CA VAL A 160 -5.28 0.95 -4.42
C VAL A 160 -6.40 1.40 -3.47
N PRO A 161 -7.67 1.40 -3.92
CA PRO A 161 -8.80 1.68 -3.05
C PRO A 161 -9.02 0.50 -2.10
N VAL A 162 -9.43 0.81 -0.87
CA VAL A 162 -9.84 -0.19 0.13
C VAL A 162 -11.35 -0.39 0.02
N ASP A 163 -11.78 -1.00 -1.08
CA ASP A 163 -13.18 -1.27 -1.36
C ASP A 163 -13.42 -2.70 -1.87
N ASN A 164 -14.58 -3.25 -1.50
CA ASN A 164 -15.04 -4.58 -1.94
C ASN A 164 -16.01 -4.52 -3.11
N THR A 165 -16.34 -3.32 -3.58
CA THR A 165 -17.41 -3.12 -4.55
C THR A 165 -16.96 -3.68 -5.90
N SER A 166 -17.84 -4.42 -6.58
CA SER A 166 -17.58 -4.84 -7.97
C SER A 166 -17.25 -3.61 -8.83
N PRO A 167 -16.24 -3.65 -9.71
CA PRO A 167 -15.85 -2.52 -10.56
C PRO A 167 -16.99 -1.98 -11.45
N GLU A 168 -18.06 -2.75 -11.63
CA GLU A 168 -19.27 -2.35 -12.38
C GLU A 168 -20.15 -1.32 -11.65
N LEU A 169 -20.07 -1.25 -10.31
CA LEU A 169 -20.87 -0.33 -9.50
C LEU A 169 -20.02 0.77 -8.84
N GLN A 170 -18.72 0.82 -9.15
CA GLN A 170 -17.77 1.74 -8.52
C GLN A 170 -17.75 3.14 -9.15
N ASP A 171 -18.28 3.30 -10.37
CA ASP A 171 -18.04 4.51 -11.17
C ASP A 171 -18.56 5.82 -10.56
N GLU A 172 -19.41 5.73 -9.53
CA GLU A 172 -20.00 6.91 -8.90
C GLU A 172 -19.47 7.17 -7.48
N ARG A 173 -18.78 6.22 -6.82
CA ARG A 173 -18.54 6.31 -5.38
C ARG A 173 -17.07 6.33 -5.00
N GLU A 174 -16.64 7.44 -4.42
CA GLU A 174 -15.28 7.63 -3.91
C GLU A 174 -14.96 6.65 -2.76
N PRO A 175 -13.79 5.97 -2.79
CA PRO A 175 -13.41 5.04 -1.74
C PRO A 175 -13.22 5.77 -0.41
N LEU A 176 -13.55 5.13 0.70
CA LEU A 176 -13.34 5.73 2.02
C LEU A 176 -11.87 5.86 2.40
N LEU A 177 -11.06 4.89 1.98
CA LEU A 177 -9.65 4.79 2.31
C LEU A 177 -8.88 4.24 1.11
N LEU A 178 -7.63 4.66 1.02
CA LEU A 178 -6.63 4.24 0.06
C LEU A 178 -5.51 3.51 0.79
N LEU A 179 -5.02 2.44 0.19
CA LEU A 179 -3.81 1.75 0.60
C LEU A 179 -2.69 2.12 -0.38
N ALA A 180 -1.70 2.83 0.12
CA ALA A 180 -0.48 3.14 -0.61
C ALA A 180 0.66 2.23 -0.16
N VAL A 181 1.39 1.68 -1.13
CA VAL A 181 2.54 0.79 -0.90
C VAL A 181 3.73 1.37 -1.64
N ASN A 182 4.83 1.58 -0.93
CA ASN A 182 6.07 2.12 -1.47
C ASN A 182 7.20 1.09 -1.37
N GLY A 183 7.87 0.87 -2.49
CA GLY A 183 9.03 -0.01 -2.62
C GLY A 183 10.22 0.69 -3.25
N GLY A 184 11.39 0.05 -3.21
CA GLY A 184 12.60 0.54 -3.86
C GLY A 184 12.47 0.57 -5.39
N ALA A 185 13.47 1.15 -6.06
CA ALA A 185 13.53 1.22 -7.53
C ALA A 185 13.53 -0.18 -8.20
N GLU A 186 14.04 -1.20 -7.51
CA GLU A 186 14.07 -2.59 -8.00
C GLU A 186 12.77 -3.36 -7.70
N ALA A 187 11.79 -2.75 -7.04
CA ALA A 187 10.56 -3.43 -6.65
C ALA A 187 9.69 -3.76 -7.87
N ASP A 188 9.37 -5.04 -8.06
CA ASP A 188 8.51 -5.48 -9.16
C ASP A 188 7.07 -4.94 -9.00
N TRP A 189 6.62 -4.16 -9.99
CA TRP A 189 5.29 -3.56 -10.03
C TRP A 189 4.20 -4.59 -9.84
N LYS A 190 4.26 -5.72 -10.57
CA LYS A 190 3.23 -6.75 -10.53
C LYS A 190 3.06 -7.33 -9.13
N THR A 191 4.18 -7.60 -8.44
CA THR A 191 4.21 -8.10 -7.06
C THR A 191 3.64 -7.08 -6.08
N MET A 192 4.05 -5.80 -6.19
CA MET A 192 3.50 -4.73 -5.35
C MET A 192 1.99 -4.59 -5.53
N CYS A 193 1.52 -4.58 -6.78
CA CYS A 193 0.11 -4.47 -7.12
C CYS A 193 -0.71 -5.64 -6.59
N ALA A 194 -0.23 -6.88 -6.76
CA ALA A 194 -0.91 -8.06 -6.26
C ALA A 194 -1.05 -8.03 -4.72
N LYS A 195 0.00 -7.59 -4.02
CA LYS A 195 0.00 -7.46 -2.55
C LYS A 195 -0.93 -6.35 -2.07
N ALA A 196 -0.83 -5.17 -2.66
CA ALA A 196 -1.69 -4.03 -2.36
C ALA A 196 -3.17 -4.43 -2.56
N LYS A 197 -3.52 -5.01 -3.71
CA LYS A 197 -4.90 -5.47 -4.00
C LYS A 197 -5.39 -6.51 -3.00
N LYS A 198 -4.56 -7.52 -2.69
CA LYS A 198 -4.92 -8.56 -1.71
C LYS A 198 -5.20 -7.97 -0.33
N LEU A 199 -4.38 -7.02 0.12
CA LEU A 199 -4.59 -6.37 1.41
C LEU A 199 -5.78 -5.40 1.39
N GLY A 200 -5.95 -4.62 0.33
CA GLY A 200 -7.12 -3.74 0.15
C GLY A 200 -8.42 -4.53 0.24
N ALA A 201 -8.52 -5.64 -0.49
CA ALA A 201 -9.67 -6.55 -0.43
C ALA A 201 -9.87 -7.17 0.97
N TYR A 202 -8.80 -7.45 1.70
CA TYR A 202 -8.88 -7.96 3.07
C TYR A 202 -9.38 -6.93 4.08
N LEU A 203 -8.98 -5.66 3.93
CA LEU A 203 -9.39 -4.56 4.82
C LEU A 203 -10.80 -4.07 4.52
N ALA A 204 -11.23 -4.17 3.27
CA ALA A 204 -12.48 -3.60 2.79
C ALA A 204 -13.75 -4.05 3.56
N PRO A 205 -13.94 -5.29 4.06
CA PRO A 205 -15.12 -5.63 4.86
C PRO A 205 -15.21 -4.82 6.16
N SER A 206 -14.05 -4.59 6.81
CA SER A 206 -13.99 -3.87 8.08
C SER A 206 -14.22 -2.36 7.88
N VAL A 207 -13.66 -1.80 6.80
CA VAL A 207 -13.84 -0.38 6.45
C VAL A 207 -15.27 -0.13 6.01
N ASN A 208 -15.82 -0.96 5.13
CA ASN A 208 -17.16 -0.78 4.58
C ASN A 208 -18.28 -0.93 5.61
N LYS A 209 -18.09 -1.73 6.67
CA LYS A 209 -19.03 -1.79 7.80
C LYS A 209 -19.29 -0.42 8.43
N HIS A 210 -18.31 0.48 8.39
CA HIS A 210 -18.40 1.81 8.98
C HIS A 210 -18.83 2.89 7.99
N ARG A 211 -18.99 2.55 6.71
CA ARG A 211 -19.34 3.51 5.67
C ARG A 211 -20.67 4.21 5.88
N GLY A 212 -21.71 3.46 6.21
CA GLY A 212 -23.03 4.05 6.49
C GLY A 212 -23.00 5.02 7.66
N ALA A 213 -22.18 4.76 8.68
CA ALA A 213 -22.03 5.66 9.83
C ALA A 213 -21.25 6.93 9.48
N ILE A 214 -20.21 6.82 8.65
CA ILE A 214 -19.40 7.95 8.20
C ILE A 214 -20.20 8.86 7.26
N GLU A 215 -20.95 8.28 6.31
CA GLU A 215 -21.76 9.04 5.34
C GLU A 215 -23.03 9.63 5.96
N ALA A 216 -23.61 8.98 6.97
CA ALA A 216 -24.74 9.54 7.70
C ALA A 216 -24.34 10.71 8.62
N SER A 217 -23.04 10.90 8.88
CA SER A 217 -22.58 12.00 9.72
C SER A 217 -22.78 13.35 9.02
N PRO A 218 -23.57 14.27 9.59
CA PRO A 218 -23.90 15.55 8.95
C PRO A 218 -22.69 16.47 8.72
N LEU A 219 -21.55 16.18 9.36
CA LEU A 219 -20.31 16.93 9.18
C LEU A 219 -19.67 16.72 7.79
N ASN A 220 -20.01 15.64 7.08
CA ASN A 220 -19.47 15.34 5.75
C ASN A 220 -20.29 15.94 4.59
N ARG A 221 -21.36 16.70 4.84
CA ARG A 221 -22.16 17.37 3.78
C ARG A 221 -21.58 18.69 3.28
N THR A 222 -20.36 19.03 3.65
CA THR A 222 -19.78 20.32 3.27
C THR A 222 -19.06 20.15 1.93
N LEU A 223 -19.57 20.83 0.89
CA LEU A 223 -19.00 20.97 -0.47
C LEU A 223 -19.47 19.99 -1.55
N ALA A 224 -20.76 19.64 -1.58
CA ALA A 224 -21.38 19.46 -2.89
C ALA A 224 -21.53 20.84 -3.53
N THR A 225 -20.58 21.17 -4.40
CA THR A 225 -20.56 22.35 -5.25
C THR A 225 -21.89 22.47 -5.99
N THR A 226 -22.78 23.33 -5.52
CA THR A 226 -23.64 24.06 -6.44
C THR A 226 -22.70 24.96 -7.25
N SER A 227 -22.16 24.44 -8.36
CA SER A 227 -21.74 25.23 -9.50
C SER A 227 -22.97 25.95 -10.04
N LYS A 228 -23.45 26.93 -9.27
CA LYS A 228 -24.43 27.89 -9.69
C LYS A 228 -23.63 28.85 -10.53
N SER A 229 -23.78 28.69 -11.84
CA SER A 229 -23.36 29.62 -12.89
C SER A 229 -23.25 31.03 -12.35
N ARG A 230 -22.04 31.48 -12.06
CA ARG A 230 -21.76 32.89 -11.80
C ARG A 230 -21.84 33.58 -13.15
N THR A 231 -23.06 33.95 -13.52
CA THR A 231 -23.36 34.81 -14.66
C THR A 231 -22.47 36.03 -14.55
N ARG A 232 -21.49 36.11 -15.43
CA ARG A 232 -20.60 37.26 -15.58
C ARG A 232 -21.45 38.38 -16.16
N SER A 233 -22.06 39.20 -15.31
CA SER A 233 -22.68 40.45 -15.73
C SER A 233 -21.59 41.36 -16.27
N THR A 234 -21.48 41.40 -17.60
CA THR A 234 -20.82 42.45 -18.35
C THR A 234 -21.59 43.75 -18.13
N THR A 235 -21.21 44.51 -17.11
CA THR A 235 -21.59 45.93 -17.00
C THR A 235 -20.73 46.71 -17.98
N THR A 236 -21.24 46.85 -19.21
CA THR A 236 -20.79 47.86 -20.15
C THR A 236 -21.17 49.22 -19.58
N SER A 237 -20.17 50.07 -19.31
CA SER A 237 -20.37 51.45 -18.87
C SER A 237 -20.40 52.37 -20.09
N PRO A 238 -21.53 53.04 -20.40
CA PRO A 238 -21.58 54.11 -21.38
C PRO A 238 -21.42 55.45 -20.67
N GLY A 239 -20.50 56.31 -21.12
CA GLY A 239 -20.55 57.73 -20.79
C GLY A 239 -19.21 58.42 -20.66
N GLY A 240 -18.95 59.35 -21.56
CA GLY A 240 -17.85 60.30 -21.43
C GLY A 240 -17.58 61.11 -22.71
N PHE A 241 -18.59 61.79 -23.24
CA PHE A 241 -18.44 62.88 -24.20
C PHE A 241 -17.89 64.14 -23.50
N LEU A 242 -17.26 65.02 -24.29
CA LEU A 242 -16.76 66.40 -24.02
C LEU A 242 -15.34 66.42 -23.41
N ARG A 243 -14.35 67.14 -23.96
CA ARG A 243 -14.39 68.38 -24.73
C ARG A 243 -13.10 68.55 -25.55
#